data_AF-A0A1C1CM94-F1
#
_entry.id   AF-A0A1C1CM94-F1
#
_cell.length_a   1.000
_cell.length_b   1.000
_cell.length_c   1.000
_cell.angle_alpha   90.00
_cell.angle_beta   90.00
_cell.angle_gamma   90.00
#
_symmetry.space_group_name_H-M   'P 1'
#
loop_
_entity.id
_entity.type
_entity.pdbx_description
1 polymer ?
#
loop_
_entity_poly.entity_id
_entity_poly.type
_entity_poly.pdbx_seq_one_letter_code
_entity_poly.pdbx_strand_id
1 'polypeptide(L)'
;MAPKIQTRPLILSDTHGADFDSENSHVVCGDLTDGSKLEEFRSALEMLKRIDAPLELVIAANHDFTMDKAAFEAKVAEAVPLLDPGLVLENTALCGRQGNYLTMHRMQV
;
A
#
# COMPACT_ATOMS: atom_id res chain seq x y z
N MET A 1 12.49 37.85 -5.71
CA MET A 1 11.76 36.79 -6.45
C MET A 1 12.21 35.45 -5.90
N ALA A 2 11.27 34.54 -5.59
CA ALA A 2 11.65 33.18 -5.20
C ALA A 2 12.18 32.41 -6.42
N PRO A 3 13.20 31.56 -6.27
CA PRO A 3 13.69 30.72 -7.35
C PRO A 3 12.59 29.76 -7.83
N LYS A 4 12.47 29.57 -9.15
CA LYS A 4 11.62 28.52 -9.73
C LYS A 4 12.39 27.21 -9.72
N ILE A 5 11.81 26.18 -9.12
CA ILE A 5 12.30 24.80 -9.20
C ILE A 5 11.52 24.09 -10.31
N GLN A 6 12.21 23.41 -11.22
CA GLN A 6 11.55 22.55 -12.19
C GLN A 6 11.03 21.31 -11.46
N THR A 7 9.73 21.08 -11.48
CA THR A 7 9.09 19.92 -10.85
C THR A 7 8.40 19.09 -11.92
N ARG A 8 8.64 17.78 -11.93
CA ARG A 8 7.97 16.81 -12.82
C ARG A 8 7.32 15.74 -11.95
N PRO A 9 6.04 15.85 -11.58
CA PRO A 9 5.38 14.75 -10.87
C PRO A 9 5.14 13.59 -11.84
N LEU A 10 5.45 12.37 -11.40
CA LEU A 10 4.97 11.13 -12.02
C LEU A 10 4.10 10.41 -11.00
N ILE A 11 2.85 10.14 -11.39
CA ILE A 11 1.85 9.45 -10.57
C ILE A 11 1.68 8.05 -11.16
N LEU A 12 1.90 7.03 -10.34
CA LEU A 12 1.42 5.67 -10.60
C LEU A 12 0.13 5.48 -9.80
N SER A 13 -0.93 5.03 -10.46
CA SER A 13 -2.22 4.78 -9.81
C SER A 13 -2.69 3.36 -10.06
N ASP A 14 -3.37 2.78 -9.09
CA ASP A 14 -4.13 1.53 -9.23
C ASP A 14 -3.26 0.39 -9.78
N THR A 15 -2.22 0.05 -9.04
CA THR A 15 -1.26 -0.98 -9.44
C THR A 15 -1.81 -2.39 -9.27
N HIS A 16 -2.80 -2.62 -8.40
CA HIS A 16 -3.44 -3.94 -8.20
C HIS A 16 -2.44 -5.10 -7.99
N GLY A 17 -1.36 -4.85 -7.23
CA GLY A 17 -0.30 -5.82 -6.99
C GLY A 17 0.59 -6.12 -8.20
N ALA A 18 0.39 -5.45 -9.33
CA ALA A 18 1.20 -5.60 -10.52
C ALA A 18 2.59 -4.99 -10.33
N ASP A 19 3.56 -5.65 -10.94
CA ASP A 19 4.93 -5.18 -11.00
C ASP A 19 5.10 -4.21 -12.19
N PHE A 20 5.76 -3.08 -11.95
CA PHE A 20 6.15 -2.12 -12.96
C PHE A 20 7.64 -1.81 -12.85
N ASP A 21 8.33 -1.82 -13.98
CA ASP A 21 9.65 -1.22 -14.12
C ASP A 21 9.49 0.30 -14.30
N SER A 22 9.45 1.04 -13.19
CA SER A 22 9.46 2.50 -13.24
C SER A 22 10.67 3.04 -12.51
N GLU A 23 11.67 3.50 -13.25
CA GLU A 23 12.85 4.13 -12.66
C GLU A 23 12.54 5.51 -12.05
N ASN A 24 11.38 6.12 -12.33
CA ASN A 24 11.15 7.56 -12.09
C ASN A 24 9.76 7.94 -11.54
N SER A 25 9.11 7.09 -10.75
CA SER A 25 7.83 7.44 -10.10
C SER A 25 8.05 8.26 -8.83
N HIS A 26 7.15 9.20 -8.52
CA HIS A 26 7.31 10.09 -7.36
C HIS A 26 6.12 10.03 -6.41
N VAL A 27 4.98 9.54 -6.90
CA VAL A 27 3.76 9.33 -6.13
C VAL A 27 3.14 8.02 -6.61
N VAL A 28 2.85 7.12 -5.68
CA VAL A 28 2.03 5.93 -5.94
C VAL A 28 0.74 6.09 -5.13
N CYS A 29 -0.40 6.05 -5.79
CA CYS A 29 -1.70 6.23 -5.14
C CYS A 29 -2.75 5.24 -5.68
N GLY A 30 -3.91 5.16 -5.04
CA GLY A 30 -4.96 4.26 -5.50
C GLY A 30 -4.77 2.83 -5.01
N ASP A 31 -5.41 1.88 -5.68
CA ASP A 31 -5.44 0.48 -5.24
C ASP A 31 -4.06 -0.18 -5.41
N LEU A 32 -3.32 -0.33 -4.31
CA LEU A 32 -2.02 -1.00 -4.34
C LEU A 32 -2.17 -2.50 -4.56
N THR A 33 -3.30 -3.06 -4.15
CA THR A 33 -3.64 -4.49 -4.19
C THR A 33 -5.01 -4.70 -4.85
N ASP A 34 -5.29 -5.90 -5.38
CA ASP A 34 -6.65 -6.27 -5.79
C ASP A 34 -7.48 -6.73 -4.58
N GLY A 35 -6.86 -7.45 -3.65
CA GLY A 35 -7.55 -8.16 -2.58
C GLY A 35 -6.98 -7.97 -1.19
N SER A 36 -6.16 -6.93 -0.94
CA SER A 36 -5.54 -6.71 0.37
C SER A 36 -4.68 -7.88 0.86
N LYS A 37 -4.12 -8.68 -0.04
CA LYS A 37 -3.34 -9.84 0.35
C LYS A 37 -1.90 -9.46 0.66
N LEU A 38 -1.30 -10.21 1.57
CA LEU A 38 0.09 -10.03 1.98
C LEU A 38 1.08 -10.18 0.81
N GLU A 39 0.80 -11.10 -0.13
CA GLU A 39 1.61 -11.27 -1.34
C GLU A 39 1.58 -10.02 -2.24
N GLU A 40 0.43 -9.38 -2.38
CA GLU A 40 0.25 -8.18 -3.20
C GLU A 40 0.96 -6.98 -2.58
N PHE A 41 0.87 -6.83 -1.25
CA PHE A 41 1.66 -5.82 -0.55
C PHE A 41 3.16 -6.06 -0.68
N ARG A 42 3.62 -7.31 -0.66
CA ARG A 42 5.04 -7.62 -0.91
C ARG A 42 5.45 -7.19 -2.32
N SER A 43 4.66 -7.53 -3.34
CA SER A 43 4.92 -7.10 -4.71
C SER A 43 4.94 -5.57 -4.84
N ALA A 44 3.94 -4.90 -4.25
CA ALA A 44 3.86 -3.44 -4.24
C ALA A 44 5.07 -2.81 -3.53
N LEU A 45 5.50 -3.33 -2.37
CA LEU A 45 6.68 -2.87 -1.65
C LEU A 45 7.97 -3.09 -2.44
N GLU A 46 8.13 -4.24 -3.11
CA GLU A 46 9.29 -4.51 -3.97
C GLU A 46 9.32 -3.57 -5.18
N MET A 47 8.17 -3.26 -5.78
CA MET A 47 8.05 -2.24 -6.82
C MET A 47 8.45 -0.87 -6.29
N LEU A 48 7.90 -0.45 -5.14
CA LEU A 48 8.21 0.83 -4.52
C LEU A 48 9.70 0.99 -4.21
N LYS A 49 10.37 -0.06 -3.72
CA LYS A 49 11.83 -0.05 -3.47
C LYS A 49 12.69 0.20 -4.71
N ARG A 50 12.18 -0.10 -5.92
CA ARG A 50 12.92 0.10 -7.18
C ARG A 50 12.81 1.53 -7.71
N ILE A 51 11.91 2.33 -7.15
CA ILE A 51 11.73 3.72 -7.56
C ILE A 51 12.93 4.53 -7.08
N ASP A 52 13.66 5.17 -7.99
CA ASP A 52 14.76 6.08 -7.63
C ASP A 52 14.22 7.51 -7.47
N ALA A 53 13.54 7.77 -6.36
CA ALA A 53 12.96 9.08 -6.08
C ALA A 53 13.34 9.65 -4.69
N PRO A 54 13.53 10.98 -4.61
CA PRO A 54 13.82 11.64 -3.33
C PRO A 54 12.62 11.66 -2.38
N LEU A 55 11.40 11.60 -2.92
CA LEU A 55 10.15 11.56 -2.16
C LEU A 55 9.22 10.57 -2.83
N GLU A 56 8.74 9.61 -2.05
CA GLU A 56 7.68 8.67 -2.41
C GLU A 56 6.54 8.88 -1.44
N LEU A 57 5.38 9.24 -1.97
CA LEU A 57 4.12 9.22 -1.24
C LEU A 57 3.33 8.01 -1.71
N VAL A 58 3.00 7.12 -0.76
CA VAL A 58 2.21 5.92 -1.00
C VAL A 58 0.89 6.07 -0.26
N ILE A 59 -0.22 6.19 -0.99
CA ILE A 59 -1.57 6.27 -0.43
C ILE A 59 -2.34 5.01 -0.83
N ALA A 60 -2.59 4.15 0.14
CA ALA A 60 -3.48 3.00 0.03
C ALA A 60 -4.94 3.44 -0.21
N ALA A 61 -5.69 2.66 -0.99
CA ALA A 61 -7.10 2.91 -1.30
C ALA A 61 -8.01 1.80 -0.73
N ASN A 62 -9.25 1.73 -1.19
CA ASN A 62 -10.27 0.87 -0.58
C ASN A 62 -10.01 -0.64 -0.79
N HIS A 63 -9.21 -1.02 -1.79
CA HIS A 63 -8.79 -2.41 -1.93
C HIS A 63 -7.72 -2.81 -0.92
N ASP A 64 -7.06 -1.85 -0.26
CA ASP A 64 -5.99 -2.04 0.73
C ASP A 64 -6.54 -2.07 2.18
N PHE A 65 -7.80 -2.46 2.35
CA PHE A 65 -8.53 -2.50 3.62
C PHE A 65 -7.85 -3.28 4.76
N THR A 66 -6.96 -4.25 4.50
CA THR A 66 -6.23 -4.93 5.62
C THR A 66 -5.23 -4.01 6.31
N MET A 67 -4.85 -2.88 5.69
CA MET A 67 -4.04 -1.84 6.33
C MET A 67 -4.85 -1.01 7.34
N ASP A 68 -6.17 -0.91 7.18
CA ASP A 68 -7.07 -0.27 8.14
C ASP A 68 -7.75 -1.33 8.99
N LYS A 69 -7.38 -1.38 10.28
CA LYS A 69 -7.92 -2.38 11.20
C LYS A 69 -9.45 -2.37 11.27
N ALA A 70 -10.09 -1.20 11.26
CA ALA A 70 -11.55 -1.12 11.37
C ALA A 70 -12.23 -1.59 10.08
N ALA A 71 -11.68 -1.21 8.92
CA ALA A 71 -12.16 -1.71 7.63
C ALA A 71 -11.99 -3.22 7.51
N PHE A 72 -10.85 -3.75 7.97
CA PHE A 72 -10.59 -5.18 8.02
C PHE A 72 -11.56 -5.93 8.93
N GLU A 73 -11.75 -5.48 10.17
CA GLU A 73 -12.71 -6.08 11.09
C GLU A 73 -14.14 -6.08 10.53
N ALA A 74 -14.55 -4.99 9.86
CA ALA A 74 -15.83 -4.92 9.17
C ALA A 74 -15.95 -5.95 8.04
N LYS A 75 -14.91 -6.10 7.20
CA LYS A 75 -14.88 -7.09 6.11
C LYS A 75 -14.91 -8.52 6.62
N VAL A 76 -14.22 -8.82 7.72
CA VAL A 76 -14.27 -10.14 8.37
C VAL A 76 -15.66 -10.43 8.93
N ALA A 77 -16.33 -9.43 9.51
CA ALA A 77 -17.70 -9.57 10.03
C ALA A 77 -18.76 -9.74 8.91
N GLU A 78 -18.54 -9.15 7.74
CA GLU A 78 -19.39 -9.31 6.55
C GLU A 78 -19.25 -10.69 5.88
N ALA A 79 -18.15 -11.40 6.11
CA ALA A 79 -17.85 -12.64 5.40
C ALA A 79 -18.80 -13.77 5.79
N VAL A 80 -19.54 -14.28 4.79
CA VAL A 80 -20.41 -15.45 4.90
C VAL A 80 -20.03 -16.46 3.80
N PRO A 81 -19.60 -17.70 4.15
CA PRO A 81 -19.41 -18.21 5.51
C PRO A 81 -18.26 -17.50 6.24
N LEU A 82 -18.23 -17.66 7.57
CA LEU A 82 -17.13 -17.17 8.40
C LEU A 82 -15.79 -17.65 7.84
N LEU A 83 -14.83 -16.74 7.77
CA LEU A 83 -13.48 -17.04 7.31
C LEU A 83 -12.74 -17.91 8.32
N ASP A 84 -11.89 -18.80 7.84
CA ASP A 84 -10.96 -19.55 8.69
C ASP A 84 -9.92 -18.57 9.29
N PRO A 85 -9.85 -18.44 10.63
CA PRO A 85 -8.86 -17.58 11.28
C PRO A 85 -7.41 -17.88 10.87
N GLY A 86 -7.09 -19.14 10.56
CA GLY A 86 -5.76 -19.55 10.09
C GLY A 86 -5.44 -18.96 8.72
N LEU A 87 -6.37 -19.07 7.76
CA LEU A 87 -6.20 -18.49 6.41
C LEU A 87 -6.14 -16.96 6.46
N VAL A 88 -6.93 -16.34 7.33
CA VAL A 88 -6.91 -14.89 7.53
C VAL A 88 -5.55 -14.45 8.07
N LEU A 89 -4.99 -15.14 9.06
CA LEU A 89 -3.67 -14.84 9.63
C LEU A 89 -2.54 -15.00 8.58
N GLU A 90 -2.64 -16.00 7.72
CA GLU A 90 -1.63 -16.29 6.70
C GLU A 90 -1.62 -15.27 5.55
N ASN A 91 -2.80 -14.79 5.14
CA ASN A 91 -2.95 -14.02 3.90
C ASN A 91 -3.10 -12.50 4.10
N THR A 92 -3.29 -12.02 5.33
CA THR A 92 -3.55 -10.60 5.58
C THR A 92 -2.36 -9.91 6.23
N ALA A 93 -2.11 -8.65 5.86
CA ALA A 93 -1.16 -7.82 6.57
C ALA A 93 -1.75 -7.43 7.93
N LEU A 94 -1.55 -8.25 8.96
CA LEU A 94 -1.94 -7.86 10.31
C LEU A 94 -1.03 -6.71 10.77
N CYS A 95 -1.55 -5.48 10.74
CA CYS A 95 -0.89 -4.30 11.31
C CYS A 95 -0.63 -4.54 12.80
N GLY A 96 0.62 -4.89 13.14
CA GLY A 96 1.09 -4.88 14.51
C GLY A 96 0.98 -3.47 15.07
N ARG A 97 0.14 -3.27 16.08
CA ARG A 97 -0.10 -1.96 16.72
C ARG A 97 1.21 -1.34 17.23
N GLN A 98 1.72 -0.33 16.53
CA GLN A 98 2.52 0.76 17.11
C GLN A 98 2.08 2.10 16.49
N GLY A 99 1.17 2.81 17.16
CA GLY A 99 0.80 4.20 16.81
C GLY A 99 -0.46 4.36 15.95
N ASN A 100 -0.98 5.61 15.93
CA ASN A 100 -2.30 5.99 15.39
C ASN A 100 -2.27 6.57 13.96
N TYR A 101 -1.20 6.41 13.18
CA TYR A 101 -1.16 6.89 11.79
C TYR A 101 -0.34 5.96 10.90
N LEU A 102 -0.94 5.47 9.82
CA LEU A 102 -0.28 4.76 8.73
C LEU A 102 0.05 5.77 7.63
N THR A 103 1.05 6.61 7.90
CA THR A 103 1.81 7.22 6.82
C THR A 103 3.06 6.36 6.68
N MET A 104 3.21 5.62 5.57
CA MET A 104 4.47 4.94 5.26
C MET A 104 5.53 5.99 4.92
N HIS A 105 6.01 6.73 5.91
CA HIS A 105 7.23 7.50 5.78
C HIS A 105 8.38 6.51 5.79
N ARG A 106 8.96 6.28 4.59
CA ARG A 106 10.22 5.57 4.31
C ARG A 106 10.69 4.72 5.49
N MET A 107 10.07 3.55 5.67
CA MET A 107 10.59 2.54 6.58
C MET A 107 11.97 2.16 6.03
N GLN A 108 13.04 2.59 6.71
CA GLN A 108 14.36 2.04 6.48
C GLN A 108 14.28 0.57 6.91
N VAL A 109 14.09 -0.31 5.94
CA VAL A 109 14.35 -1.74 6.08
C VAL A 109 15.85 -1.97 5.90
#